data_AF-A0A662THC5-F1
#
_entry.id   AF-A0A662THC5-F1
#
_cell.length_a   1.000
_cell.length_b   1.000
_cell.length_c   1.000
_cell.angle_alpha   90.00
_cell.angle_beta   90.00
_cell.angle_gamma   90.00
#
_symmetry.space_group_name_H-M   'P 1'
#
loop_
_entity.id
_entity.type
_entity.pdbx_description
1 polymer ?
#
loop_
_entity_poly.entity_id
_entity_poly.type
_entity_poly.pdbx_seq_one_letter_code
_entity_poly.pdbx_strand_id
1 'polypeptide(L)' 'ILLSGGNFEWKRPEKFKDVAVDSPTKIKLLLKEKGIEKVDVEMTREPKYSVWRGCIVYGYAVPDTYKWTWERMEGWLILH' A
#
# COMPACT_ATOMS: atom_id res chain seq x y z
N ILE A 1 -1.19 5.39 -8.47
CA ILE A 1 -0.35 4.43 -7.73
C ILE A 1 -0.37 4.82 -6.27
N LEU A 2 -0.70 3.89 -5.38
CA LEU A 2 -0.67 4.12 -3.94
C LEU A 2 0.51 3.38 -3.33
N LEU A 3 1.38 4.11 -2.63
CA LEU A 3 2.52 3.55 -1.91
C LEU A 3 2.09 3.22 -0.48
N SER A 4 2.47 2.02 -0.01
CA SER A 4 2.16 1.53 1.34
C SER A 4 3.30 0.70 1.89
N GLY A 5 3.35 0.53 3.21
CA GLY A 5 4.45 -0.13 3.93
C GLY A 5 5.51 0.85 4.43
N GLY A 6 6.06 0.55 5.60
CA GLY A 6 6.98 1.45 6.31
C GLY A 6 8.28 1.76 5.57
N ASN A 7 8.68 0.94 4.60
CA ASN A 7 9.90 1.17 3.83
C ASN A 7 9.81 2.38 2.89
N PHE A 8 8.60 2.88 2.59
CA PHE A 8 8.38 4.10 1.79
C PHE A 8 8.08 5.34 2.64
N GLU A 9 8.23 5.26 3.97
CA GLU A 9 7.94 6.38 4.88
C GLU A 9 9.15 7.33 5.00
N TRP A 10 9.79 7.66 3.88
CA TRP A 10 10.93 8.57 3.87
C TRP A 10 10.45 10.01 4.03
N LYS A 11 11.06 10.71 4.99
CA LYS A 11 10.89 12.16 5.13
C LYS A 11 12.15 12.84 4.62
N ARG A 12 11.99 13.74 3.66
CA ARG A 12 13.08 14.57 3.16
C ARG A 12 13.52 15.53 4.27
N PRO A 13 14.79 15.51 4.72
CA PRO A 13 15.30 16.51 5.65
C PRO A 13 15.40 17.88 4.97
N GLU A 14 15.02 18.94 5.66
CA GLU A 14 14.98 20.30 5.07
C GLU A 14 16.35 20.76 4.55
N LYS A 15 17.42 20.44 5.29
CA LYS A 15 18.81 20.73 4.89
C LYS A 15 19.27 20.08 3.58
N PHE A 16 18.53 19.08 3.08
CA PHE A 16 18.85 18.34 1.85
C PHE A 16 17.75 18.47 0.80
N LYS A 17 16.90 19.50 0.87
CA LYS A 17 15.77 19.67 -0.04
C LYS A 17 16.12 19.67 -1.53
N ASP A 18 17.35 20.08 -1.84
CA ASP A 18 17.84 20.21 -3.22
C ASP A 18 18.37 18.90 -3.81
N VAL A 19 18.65 17.88 -2.98
CA VAL A 19 19.25 16.60 -3.40
C VAL A 19 18.48 15.36 -2.96
N ALA A 20 17.68 15.47 -1.91
CA ALA A 20 16.85 14.39 -1.38
C ALA A 20 15.38 14.62 -1.74
N VAL A 21 14.63 13.54 -1.90
CA VAL A 21 13.20 13.56 -2.20
C VAL A 21 12.46 12.52 -1.35
N ASP A 22 11.14 12.68 -1.23
CA ASP A 22 10.28 11.66 -0.63
C ASP A 22 10.03 10.47 -1.59
N SER A 23 9.44 9.40 -1.07
CA SER A 23 9.17 8.19 -1.87
C SER A 23 8.22 8.44 -3.04
N PRO A 24 7.06 9.12 -2.90
CA PRO A 24 6.19 9.42 -4.04
C PRO A 24 6.89 10.17 -5.17
N THR A 25 7.68 11.20 -4.83
CA THR A 25 8.46 11.96 -5.82
C THR A 25 9.49 11.08 -6.51
N LYS A 26 10.25 10.27 -5.74
CA LYS A 26 11.23 9.34 -6.32
C LYS A 26 10.59 8.38 -7.34
N ILE A 27 9.44 7.80 -7.01
CA ILE A 27 8.74 6.88 -7.90
C ILE A 27 8.20 7.60 -9.15
N LYS A 28 7.63 8.82 -9.01
CA LYS A 28 7.21 9.64 -10.16
C LYS A 28 8.36 9.89 -11.14
N LEU A 29 9.55 10.24 -10.62
CA LEU A 29 10.74 10.48 -11.45
C LEU A 29 11.18 9.20 -12.19
N LEU A 30 11.27 8.07 -11.49
CA LEU A 30 11.66 6.79 -12.09
C LEU A 30 10.67 6.29 -13.15
N LEU A 31 9.37 6.54 -12.97
CA LEU A 31 8.36 6.20 -13.97
C LEU A 31 8.49 7.07 -15.23
N LYS A 32 8.76 8.36 -15.04
CA LYS A 32 9.02 9.29 -16.14
C LYS A 32 10.25 8.89 -16.95
N GLU A 33 11.33 8.45 -16.30
CA GLU A 33 12.53 7.91 -16.98
C GLU A 33 12.22 6.70 -17.86
N LYS A 34 11.15 5.95 -17.55
CA LYS A 34 10.66 4.82 -18.35
C LYS A 34 9.64 5.23 -19.43
N GLY A 35 9.42 6.53 -19.64
CA GLY A 35 8.43 7.05 -20.59
C GLY A 35 6.98 6.93 -20.10
N ILE A 36 6.76 6.60 -18.82
CA ILE A 36 5.43 6.50 -18.24
C ILE A 36 5.07 7.85 -17.61
N GLU A 37 4.24 8.61 -18.33
CA GLU A 37 3.82 9.95 -17.93
C GLU A 37 2.38 9.98 -17.40
N LYS A 38 1.98 11.12 -16.82
CA LYS A 38 0.62 11.36 -16.29
C LYS A 38 0.17 10.34 -15.22
N VAL A 39 1.11 9.83 -14.44
CA VAL A 39 0.83 8.93 -13.31
C VAL A 39 0.74 9.73 -12.03
N ASP A 40 -0.36 9.58 -11.31
CA ASP A 40 -0.41 10.02 -9.93
C ASP A 40 0.14 8.96 -8.99
N VAL A 41 0.98 9.39 -8.05
CA VAL A 41 1.65 8.55 -7.06
C VAL A 41 1.49 9.26 -5.74
N GLU A 42 0.85 8.57 -4.80
CA GLU A 42 0.52 9.11 -3.49
C GLU A 42 0.95 8.13 -2.39
N MET A 43 1.29 8.67 -1.23
CA MET A 43 1.57 7.88 -0.04
C MET A 43 0.27 7.65 0.73
N THR A 44 0.06 6.42 1.21
CA THR A 44 -1.00 6.16 2.19
C THR A 44 -0.76 6.98 3.47
N ARG A 45 -1.84 7.47 4.09
CA ARG A 45 -1.76 8.34 5.29
C ARG A 45 -0.99 7.72 6.44
N GLU A 46 -1.17 6.41 6.65
CA GLU A 46 -0.53 5.64 7.72
C GLU A 46 0.01 4.32 7.15
N PRO A 47 1.19 4.36 6.51
CA PRO A 47 1.70 3.24 5.70
C PRO A 47 1.91 1.95 6.49
N LYS A 48 2.24 2.08 7.76
CA LYS A 48 2.47 0.95 8.68
C LYS A 48 1.18 0.28 9.14
N TYR A 49 0.06 1.03 9.19
CA TYR A 49 -1.22 0.53 9.68
C TYR A 49 -2.21 0.18 8.56
N SER A 50 -1.89 0.54 7.32
CA SER A 50 -2.75 0.32 6.15
C SER A 50 -3.16 -1.15 5.98
N VAL A 51 -2.26 -2.10 6.21
CA VAL A 51 -2.54 -3.53 6.06
C VAL A 51 -3.54 -4.00 7.12
N TRP A 52 -3.27 -3.71 8.39
CA TRP A 52 -4.13 -4.13 9.50
C TRP A 52 -5.54 -3.56 9.42
N ARG A 53 -5.69 -2.29 9.02
CA ARG A 53 -7.01 -1.67 8.79
C ARG A 53 -7.78 -2.40 7.69
N GLY A 54 -7.09 -2.78 6.60
CA GLY A 54 -7.68 -3.59 5.54
C GLY A 54 -8.16 -4.95 6.06
N CYS A 55 -7.36 -5.62 6.90
CA CYS A 55 -7.74 -6.91 7.50
C CYS A 55 -9.02 -6.81 8.34
N ILE A 56 -9.19 -5.75 9.14
CA ILE A 56 -10.41 -5.56 9.94
C ILE A 56 -11.62 -5.34 9.05
N VAL A 57 -11.52 -4.42 8.08
CA VAL A 57 -12.63 -4.12 7.17
C VAL A 57 -13.04 -5.36 6.39
N TYR A 58 -12.07 -6.12 5.87
CA TYR A 58 -12.33 -7.38 5.18
C TYR A 58 -12.99 -8.41 6.11
N GLY A 59 -12.42 -8.65 7.28
CA GLY A 59 -12.97 -9.60 8.26
C GLY A 59 -14.36 -9.20 8.77
N TYR A 60 -14.71 -7.91 8.77
CA TYR A 60 -16.06 -7.45 9.10
C TYR A 60 -17.05 -7.64 7.94
N ALA A 61 -16.60 -7.40 6.70
CA ALA A 61 -17.49 -7.38 5.53
C ALA A 61 -17.75 -8.76 4.92
N VAL A 62 -16.84 -9.73 5.09
CA VAL A 62 -17.01 -11.09 4.55
C VAL A 62 -18.09 -11.83 5.34
N PRO A 63 -19.17 -12.32 4.70
CA PRO A 63 -20.21 -13.08 5.38
C PRO A 63 -19.65 -14.31 6.10
N ASP A 64 -20.19 -14.63 7.27
CA ASP A 64 -19.85 -15.84 8.04
C ASP A 64 -20.10 -17.14 7.27
N THR A 65 -21.09 -17.12 6.37
CA THR A 65 -21.41 -18.21 5.44
C THR A 65 -20.36 -18.42 4.34
N TYR A 66 -19.42 -17.48 4.15
CA TYR A 66 -18.40 -17.56 3.10
C TYR A 66 -17.21 -18.43 3.54
N LYS A 67 -17.31 -19.74 3.30
CA LYS A 67 -16.33 -20.74 3.75
C LYS A 67 -15.09 -20.81 2.87
N TRP A 68 -13.95 -21.10 3.49
CA TRP A 68 -12.68 -21.34 2.82
C TRP A 68 -12.77 -22.45 1.77
N THR A 69 -12.20 -22.24 0.58
CA THR A 69 -11.93 -23.30 -0.39
C THR A 69 -10.53 -23.18 -0.99
N TRP A 70 -9.88 -24.31 -1.26
CA TRP A 70 -8.51 -24.34 -1.78
C TRP A 70 -8.40 -23.84 -3.23
N GLU A 71 -9.48 -23.93 -4.00
CA GLU A 71 -9.53 -23.44 -5.38
C GLU A 71 -9.54 -21.91 -5.44
N ARG A 72 -10.19 -21.26 -4.47
CA ARG A 72 -10.34 -19.81 -4.42
C ARG A 72 -9.31 -19.13 -3.53
N MET A 73 -8.76 -19.87 -2.55
CA MET A 73 -7.82 -19.36 -1.56
C MET A 73 -8.38 -18.17 -0.75
N GLU A 74 -9.68 -18.19 -0.48
CA GLU A 74 -10.41 -17.18 0.29
C GLU A 74 -11.58 -17.80 1.07
N GLY A 75 -12.05 -17.09 2.10
CA GLY A 75 -13.15 -17.48 2.97
C GLY A 75 -12.72 -17.86 4.39
N TRP A 76 -13.70 -18.10 5.27
CA TRP A 76 -13.48 -18.45 6.66
C TRP A 76 -13.08 -19.93 6.80
N LEU A 77 -11.92 -20.16 7.40
CA LEU A 77 -11.49 -21.48 7.85
C LEU A 77 -11.97 -21.70 9.28
N ILE A 78 -12.91 -22.62 9.47
CA ILE A 78 -13.45 -22.97 10.79
C ILE A 78 -12.62 -24.15 11.32
N LEU A 79 -11.84 -23.91 12.37
CA LEU A 79 -11.06 -24.93 13.05
C LEU A 79 -11.86 -25.42 14.27
N HIS A 80 -11.98 -26.74 14.42
CA HIS A 80 -12.65 -27.40 15.55
C HIS A 80 -11.67 -27.71 16.68
#